data_AF-A0A2N5ZW80-F1
#
_entry.id   AF-A0A2N5ZW80-F1
#
_cell.length_a   1.000
_cell.length_b   1.000
_cell.length_c   1.000
_cell.angle_alpha   90.00
_cell.angle_beta   90.00
_cell.angle_gamma   90.00
#
_symmetry.space_group_name_H-M   'P 1'
#
loop_
_entity.id
_entity.type
_entity.pdbx_description
1 polymer ?
#
loop_
_entity_poly.entity_id
_entity_poly.type
_entity_poly.pdbx_seq_one_letter_code
_entity_poly.pdbx_strand_id
1 'polypeptide(L)'
;MKNILYITAIIILFASCEDVIDINLNSSDPHLVIEGTITNQQGPYLVKISRTTNYFSSSEQSFVSDALVIINDSEGNSETLSEVSPGIYETASIEGVIGRTYTLTVDIDGEEYKASSTMPDITPIEFVSYDKATAIQGEPEDYYVLTYFHDEIDVVNYYRLKLYVNSVWDDVIYITEDEWQDGKDFTFGMLAEYANLNDTLIVELGNMDEAVYEYFNSLNSLLE
;
A
#
# COMPACT_ATOMS: atom_id res chain seq x y z
N MET A 1 -43.78 48.95 -7.86
CA MET A 1 -43.35 48.82 -6.45
C MET A 1 -43.59 47.42 -5.89
N LYS A 2 -44.78 46.82 -6.08
CA LYS A 2 -45.08 45.45 -5.60
C LYS A 2 -44.15 44.37 -6.15
N ASN A 3 -43.71 44.48 -7.42
CA ASN A 3 -42.83 43.50 -8.07
C ASN A 3 -41.36 43.57 -7.62
N ILE A 4 -40.89 44.71 -7.10
CA ILE A 4 -39.52 44.86 -6.57
C ILE A 4 -39.41 44.13 -5.23
N LEU A 5 -40.47 44.18 -4.41
CA LEU A 5 -40.52 43.50 -3.11
C LEU A 5 -40.38 41.97 -3.24
N TYR A 6 -40.97 41.39 -4.28
CA TYR A 6 -40.86 39.94 -4.54
C TYR A 6 -39.48 39.52 -5.02
N ILE A 7 -38.78 40.38 -5.79
CA ILE A 7 -37.41 40.10 -6.25
C ILE A 7 -36.42 40.14 -5.07
N THR A 8 -36.58 41.11 -4.16
CA THR A 8 -35.74 41.19 -2.95
C THR A 8 -35.97 40.00 -2.01
N ALA A 9 -37.21 39.52 -1.88
CA ALA A 9 -37.54 38.35 -1.07
C ALA A 9 -36.94 37.04 -1.64
N ILE A 10 -36.86 36.91 -2.98
CA ILE A 10 -36.26 35.74 -3.64
C ILE A 10 -34.73 35.69 -3.47
N ILE A 11 -34.06 36.84 -3.46
CA ILE A 11 -32.58 36.89 -3.31
C ILE A 11 -32.14 36.46 -1.91
N ILE A 12 -32.95 36.72 -0.87
CA ILE A 12 -32.67 36.31 0.51
C ILE A 12 -32.81 34.78 0.68
N LEU A 13 -33.63 34.11 -0.13
CA LEU A 13 -33.79 32.66 -0.09
C LEU A 13 -32.59 31.88 -0.63
N PHE A 14 -31.67 32.53 -1.36
CA PHE A 14 -30.44 31.91 -1.88
C PHE A 14 -29.18 32.30 -1.09
N ALA A 15 -29.32 33.06 0.00
CA ALA A 15 -28.21 33.34 0.90
C ALA A 15 -28.05 32.17 1.90
N SER A 16 -27.57 31.01 1.42
CA SER A 16 -27.05 29.99 2.35
C SER A 16 -25.72 30.50 2.88
N CYS A 17 -25.68 30.86 4.17
CA CYS A 17 -24.43 30.86 4.90
C CYS A 17 -23.90 29.43 4.88
N GLU A 18 -22.87 29.17 4.09
CA GLU A 18 -22.04 28.01 4.31
C GLU A 18 -21.29 28.27 5.62
N ASP A 19 -21.64 27.52 6.67
CA ASP A 19 -20.83 27.47 7.86
C ASP A 19 -19.52 26.77 7.47
N VAL A 20 -18.45 27.56 7.38
CA VAL A 20 -17.11 27.01 7.18
C VAL A 20 -16.77 26.20 8.42
N ILE A 21 -16.84 24.89 8.31
CA ILE A 21 -16.36 23.98 9.35
C ILE A 21 -14.84 24.04 9.29
N ASP A 22 -14.25 24.93 10.09
CA ASP A 22 -12.81 24.98 10.29
C ASP A 22 -12.44 23.84 11.26
N ILE A 23 -12.22 22.66 10.69
CA ILE A 23 -11.75 21.50 11.46
C ILE A 23 -10.28 21.77 11.80
N ASN A 24 -10.06 22.27 13.02
CA ASN A 24 -8.73 22.40 13.58
C ASN A 24 -8.19 20.99 13.90
N LEU A 25 -7.63 20.33 12.88
CA LEU A 25 -6.78 19.17 13.09
C LEU A 25 -5.54 19.68 13.82
N ASN A 26 -5.36 19.26 15.07
CA ASN A 26 -4.16 19.60 15.82
C ASN A 26 -2.94 19.25 14.97
N SER A 27 -2.05 20.22 14.74
CA SER A 27 -0.75 19.93 14.14
C SER A 27 -0.03 18.92 15.04
N SER A 28 0.20 17.71 14.54
CA SER A 28 1.00 16.70 15.25
C SER A 28 2.48 16.94 14.95
N ASP A 29 3.33 16.68 15.93
CA ASP A 29 4.77 16.67 15.68
C ASP A 29 5.10 15.59 14.61
N PRO A 30 6.01 15.86 13.66
CA PRO A 30 6.40 14.89 12.63
C PRO A 30 6.90 13.58 13.25
N HIS A 31 6.23 12.49 12.92
CA HIS A 31 6.58 11.15 13.38
C HIS A 31 7.57 10.50 12.41
N LEU A 32 8.52 9.73 12.93
CA LEU A 32 9.44 8.95 12.13
C LEU A 32 8.70 7.78 11.46
N VAL A 33 9.01 7.54 10.19
CA VAL A 33 8.47 6.44 9.39
C VAL A 33 9.65 5.70 8.76
N ILE A 34 9.78 4.40 9.07
CA ILE A 34 10.78 3.50 8.50
C ILE A 34 10.04 2.41 7.73
N GLU A 35 10.27 2.34 6.43
CA GLU A 35 9.66 1.34 5.55
C GLU A 35 10.75 0.52 4.88
N GLY A 36 10.68 -0.81 4.99
CA GLY A 36 11.59 -1.72 4.30
C GLY A 36 10.81 -2.88 3.71
N THR A 37 11.17 -3.32 2.51
CA THR A 37 10.53 -4.49 1.87
C THR A 37 11.60 -5.43 1.33
N ILE A 38 11.57 -6.68 1.79
CA ILE A 38 12.36 -7.79 1.24
C ILE A 38 11.39 -8.74 0.54
N THR A 39 11.74 -9.17 -0.66
CA THR A 39 10.95 -10.14 -1.43
C THR A 39 11.82 -11.33 -1.82
N ASN A 40 11.22 -12.42 -2.25
CA ASN A 40 11.94 -13.56 -2.83
C ASN A 40 12.45 -13.32 -4.26
N GLN A 41 12.27 -12.12 -4.81
CA GLN A 41 12.83 -11.73 -6.09
C GLN A 41 14.27 -11.24 -5.88
N GLN A 42 15.05 -11.24 -6.96
CA GLN A 42 16.41 -10.70 -6.92
C GLN A 42 16.38 -9.24 -6.44
N GLY A 43 17.25 -8.94 -5.48
CA GLY A 43 17.47 -7.56 -5.02
C GLY A 43 18.03 -6.62 -6.09
N PRO A 44 18.38 -5.38 -5.71
CA PRO A 44 18.47 -4.91 -4.33
C PRO A 44 17.12 -4.54 -3.71
N TYR A 45 17.08 -4.54 -2.38
CA TYR A 45 15.93 -4.11 -1.57
C TYR A 45 16.18 -2.73 -0.97
N LEU A 46 15.11 -1.98 -0.75
CA LEU A 46 15.18 -0.61 -0.25
C LEU A 46 14.59 -0.48 1.15
N VAL A 47 15.24 0.35 1.96
CA VAL A 47 14.71 0.88 3.21
C VAL A 47 14.61 2.40 3.08
N LYS A 48 13.42 2.95 3.28
CA LYS A 48 13.11 4.37 3.24
C LYS A 48 12.88 4.88 4.67
N ILE A 49 13.54 5.99 5.01
CA ILE A 49 13.38 6.65 6.31
C ILE A 49 12.92 8.08 6.07
N SER A 50 11.78 8.43 6.64
CA SER A 50 11.15 9.73 6.47
C SER A 50 10.42 10.20 7.72
N ARG A 51 9.88 11.42 7.68
CA ARG A 51 8.99 11.96 8.69
C ARG A 51 7.63 12.29 8.10
N THR A 52 6.56 12.07 8.87
CA THR A 52 5.20 12.47 8.48
C THR A 52 5.13 13.98 8.30
N THR A 53 4.25 14.42 7.41
CA THR A 53 3.97 15.85 7.20
C THR A 53 2.56 16.17 7.66
N ASN A 54 2.30 17.43 8.00
CA ASN A 54 0.96 17.87 8.39
C ASN A 54 0.00 17.77 7.21
N TYR A 55 -1.25 17.37 7.46
CA TYR A 55 -2.27 17.17 6.42
C TYR A 55 -2.47 18.40 5.51
N PHE A 56 -2.52 19.60 6.09
CA PHE A 56 -2.68 20.85 5.34
C PHE A 56 -1.37 21.47 4.84
N SER A 57 -0.23 20.81 5.09
CA SER A 57 1.04 21.33 4.62
C SER A 57 1.25 21.01 3.15
N SER A 58 1.70 21.99 2.39
CA SER A 58 2.22 21.78 1.03
C SER A 58 3.70 21.41 1.03
N SER A 59 4.26 21.01 2.18
CA SER A 59 5.67 20.66 2.30
C SER A 59 5.92 19.26 1.77
N GLU A 60 7.01 19.10 1.03
CA GLU A 60 7.48 17.79 0.59
C GLU A 60 7.82 16.90 1.80
N GLN A 61 7.66 15.59 1.62
CA GLN A 61 8.03 14.59 2.62
C GLN A 61 9.51 14.77 3.02
N SER A 62 9.78 14.86 4.33
CA SER A 62 11.14 15.03 4.84
C SER A 62 11.79 13.67 5.03
N PHE A 63 12.94 13.47 4.38
CA PHE A 63 13.75 12.25 4.49
C PHE A 63 14.81 12.37 5.59
N VAL A 64 15.17 11.25 6.21
CA VAL A 64 16.17 11.19 7.30
C VAL A 64 17.41 10.44 6.84
N SER A 65 18.49 11.18 6.65
CA SER A 65 19.82 10.68 6.23
C SER A 65 20.71 10.32 7.42
N ASP A 66 21.90 9.79 7.12
CA ASP A 66 22.97 9.51 8.09
C ASP A 66 22.58 8.51 9.20
N ALA A 67 21.62 7.63 8.92
CA ALA A 67 21.22 6.54 9.82
C ALA A 67 22.09 5.29 9.61
N LEU A 68 22.32 4.54 10.69
CA LEU A 68 22.90 3.20 10.58
C LEU A 68 21.78 2.19 10.35
N VAL A 69 21.71 1.63 9.15
CA VAL A 69 20.66 0.66 8.76
C VAL A 69 21.28 -0.72 8.57
N ILE A 70 20.80 -1.71 9.33
CA ILE A 70 21.31 -3.08 9.31
C ILE A 70 20.14 -4.04 9.15
N ILE A 71 20.27 -4.99 8.23
CA ILE A 71 19.37 -6.14 8.11
C ILE A 71 20.14 -7.41 8.43
N ASN A 72 19.53 -8.28 9.23
CA ASN A 72 20.06 -9.61 9.53
C ASN A 72 18.99 -10.66 9.25
N ASP A 73 19.39 -11.86 8.85
CA ASP A 73 18.48 -12.99 8.73
C ASP A 73 18.68 -14.04 9.85
N SER A 74 17.73 -14.97 9.95
CA SER A 74 17.75 -16.05 10.94
C SER A 74 18.88 -17.07 10.75
N GLU A 75 19.57 -17.06 9.61
CA GLU A 75 20.73 -17.92 9.33
C GLU A 75 22.06 -17.26 9.74
N GLY A 76 22.00 -16.04 10.29
CA GLY A 76 23.16 -15.30 10.76
C GLY A 76 23.85 -14.45 9.70
N ASN A 77 23.23 -14.29 8.51
CA ASN A 77 23.70 -13.30 7.55
C ASN A 77 23.35 -11.90 8.05
N SER A 78 24.23 -10.94 7.81
CA SER A 78 24.11 -9.56 8.28
C SER A 78 24.65 -8.61 7.23
N GLU A 79 23.93 -7.54 6.98
CA GLU A 79 24.32 -6.51 6.03
C GLU A 79 24.00 -5.12 6.59
N THR A 80 24.98 -4.23 6.54
CA THR A 80 24.77 -2.78 6.71
C THR A 80 24.47 -2.18 5.34
N LEU A 81 23.31 -1.53 5.20
CA LEU A 81 22.85 -0.96 3.95
C LEU A 81 23.57 0.35 3.64
N SER A 82 23.69 0.66 2.35
CA SER A 82 24.30 1.92 1.90
C SER A 82 23.23 2.94 1.55
N GLU A 83 23.39 4.18 2.02
CA GLU A 83 22.52 5.27 1.60
C GLU A 83 22.81 5.66 0.14
N VAL A 84 21.83 5.51 -0.74
CA VAL A 84 21.95 5.79 -2.19
C VAL A 84 21.38 7.15 -2.57
N SER A 85 20.47 7.67 -1.75
CA SER A 85 19.93 9.03 -1.82
C SER A 85 19.37 9.40 -0.44
N PRO A 86 19.11 10.69 -0.14
CA PRO A 86 18.66 11.09 1.18
C PRO A 86 17.50 10.25 1.74
N GLY A 87 17.76 9.53 2.83
CA GLY A 87 16.82 8.65 3.51
C GLY A 87 16.44 7.37 2.76
N ILE A 88 17.17 6.99 1.71
CA ILE A 88 16.97 5.73 0.98
C ILE A 88 18.24 4.90 1.07
N TYR A 89 18.12 3.72 1.68
CA TYR A 89 19.19 2.77 1.92
C TYR A 89 18.94 1.50 1.12
N GLU A 90 20.00 0.94 0.54
CA GLU A 90 19.93 -0.17 -0.40
C GLU A 90 20.78 -1.36 0.08
N THR A 91 20.26 -2.57 -0.11
CA THR A 91 21.01 -3.82 0.12
C THR A 91 21.96 -4.12 -1.04
N ALA A 92 23.05 -4.85 -0.78
CA ALA A 92 23.99 -5.27 -1.82
C ALA A 92 24.12 -6.79 -1.93
N SER A 93 23.81 -7.53 -0.86
CA SER A 93 24.13 -8.96 -0.77
C SER A 93 23.09 -9.83 -0.08
N ILE A 94 22.26 -9.26 0.79
CA ILE A 94 21.16 -10.00 1.39
C ILE A 94 20.09 -10.30 0.33
N GLU A 95 19.64 -11.54 0.30
CA GLU A 95 18.58 -12.01 -0.59
C GLU A 95 17.42 -12.54 0.26
N GLY A 96 16.20 -12.34 -0.24
CA GLY A 96 14.98 -12.87 0.35
C GLY A 96 14.84 -14.36 0.12
N VAL A 97 14.63 -15.12 1.20
CA VAL A 97 14.52 -16.57 1.20
C VAL A 97 13.31 -16.96 2.04
N ILE A 98 12.45 -17.77 1.43
CA ILE A 98 11.23 -18.31 2.05
C ILE A 98 11.57 -18.97 3.39
N GLY A 99 10.74 -18.70 4.40
CA GLY A 99 10.88 -19.24 5.75
C GLY A 99 11.95 -18.54 6.61
N ARG A 100 12.75 -17.60 6.07
CA ARG A 100 13.69 -16.84 6.88
C ARG A 100 12.99 -15.68 7.59
N THR A 101 13.41 -15.44 8.82
CA THR A 101 13.06 -14.22 9.56
C THR A 101 14.13 -13.17 9.35
N TYR A 102 13.71 -11.98 8.93
CA TYR A 102 14.57 -10.82 8.73
C TYR A 102 14.33 -9.81 9.86
N THR A 103 15.41 -9.30 10.44
CA THR A 103 15.38 -8.23 11.45
C THR A 103 16.03 -6.98 10.90
N LEU A 104 15.26 -5.90 10.80
CA LEU A 104 15.73 -4.56 10.49
C LEU A 104 16.08 -3.83 11.79
N THR A 105 17.29 -3.28 11.87
CA THR A 105 17.73 -2.38 12.93
C THR A 105 18.16 -1.05 12.31
N VAL A 106 17.62 0.04 12.83
CA VAL A 106 17.92 1.40 12.39
C VAL A 106 18.33 2.21 13.61
N ASP A 107 19.52 2.79 13.59
CA ASP A 107 19.96 3.77 14.60
C ASP A 107 20.01 5.17 13.98
N ILE A 108 19.30 6.11 14.59
CA ILE A 108 19.26 7.52 14.21
C ILE A 108 19.60 8.33 15.45
N ASP A 109 20.70 9.08 15.41
CA ASP A 109 21.18 9.93 16.51
C ASP A 109 21.32 9.18 17.86
N GLY A 110 21.60 7.86 17.84
CA GLY A 110 21.72 7.01 19.02
C GLY A 110 20.40 6.46 19.56
N GLU A 111 19.27 6.67 18.88
CA GLU A 111 18.01 5.99 19.13
C GLU A 111 17.85 4.78 18.19
N GLU A 112 17.64 3.60 18.77
CA GLU A 112 17.52 2.34 18.05
C GLU A 112 16.05 1.97 17.80
N TYR A 113 15.72 1.65 16.56
CA TYR A 113 14.42 1.16 16.09
C TYR A 113 14.61 -0.26 15.52
N LYS A 114 13.69 -1.17 15.84
CA LYS A 114 13.76 -2.57 15.41
C LYS A 114 12.42 -3.07 14.89
N ALA A 115 12.47 -3.82 13.80
CA ALA A 115 11.35 -4.55 13.25
C ALA A 115 11.80 -5.95 12.82
N SER A 116 10.89 -6.92 12.83
CA SER A 116 11.15 -8.28 12.39
C SER A 116 9.96 -8.79 11.59
N SER A 117 10.23 -9.56 10.53
CA SER A 117 9.20 -10.18 9.70
C SER A 117 9.73 -11.50 9.12
N THR A 118 8.87 -12.51 9.06
CA THR A 118 9.22 -13.82 8.47
C THR A 118 8.66 -13.90 7.07
N MET A 119 9.48 -14.30 6.10
CA MET A 119 9.02 -14.52 4.73
C MET A 119 8.15 -15.79 4.68
N PRO A 120 6.84 -15.66 4.40
CA PRO A 120 5.96 -16.83 4.30
C PRO A 120 6.29 -17.67 3.05
N ASP A 121 5.66 -18.85 2.98
CA ASP A 121 5.69 -19.66 1.76
C ASP A 121 4.87 -19.00 0.63
N ILE A 122 4.96 -19.56 -0.57
CA ILE A 122 4.33 -19.01 -1.77
C ILE A 122 3.06 -19.77 -2.09
N THR A 123 1.96 -19.04 -2.23
CA THR A 123 0.74 -19.55 -2.86
C THR A 123 0.78 -19.26 -4.37
N PRO A 124 0.82 -20.28 -5.24
CA PRO A 124 0.87 -20.08 -6.68
C PRO A 124 -0.48 -19.62 -7.23
N ILE A 125 -0.45 -18.72 -8.22
CA ILE A 125 -1.62 -18.42 -9.05
C ILE A 125 -1.90 -19.63 -9.95
N GLU A 126 -3.13 -20.13 -9.92
CA GLU A 126 -3.56 -21.23 -10.79
C GLU A 126 -3.89 -20.72 -12.19
N PHE A 127 -4.71 -19.67 -12.28
CA PHE A 127 -5.01 -18.98 -13.53
C PHE A 127 -5.54 -17.56 -13.28
N VAL A 128 -5.56 -16.77 -14.36
CA VAL A 128 -6.10 -15.42 -14.40
C VAL A 128 -7.09 -15.32 -15.56
N SER A 129 -8.22 -14.66 -15.34
CA SER A 129 -9.18 -14.31 -16.39
C SER A 129 -9.62 -12.86 -16.24
N TYR A 130 -10.44 -12.38 -17.16
CA TYR A 130 -11.07 -11.06 -17.06
C TYR A 130 -12.55 -11.12 -17.45
N ASP A 131 -13.34 -10.22 -16.89
CA ASP A 131 -14.74 -9.99 -17.26
C ASP A 131 -15.03 -8.50 -17.37
N LYS A 132 -16.08 -8.12 -18.10
CA LYS A 132 -16.48 -6.72 -18.20
C LYS A 132 -17.08 -6.26 -16.88
N ALA A 133 -16.62 -5.13 -16.35
CA ALA A 133 -17.30 -4.47 -15.26
C ALA A 133 -18.70 -4.02 -15.72
N THR A 134 -19.70 -4.12 -14.85
CA THR A 134 -21.07 -3.77 -15.23
C THR A 134 -21.16 -2.26 -15.46
N ALA A 135 -21.18 -1.84 -16.72
CA ALA A 135 -21.15 -0.43 -17.09
C ALA A 135 -22.41 0.32 -16.60
N ILE A 136 -22.19 1.44 -15.89
CA ILE A 136 -23.18 2.52 -15.87
C ILE A 136 -23.23 3.11 -17.28
N GLN A 137 -24.43 3.35 -17.80
CA GLN A 137 -24.61 3.86 -19.16
C GLN A 137 -23.89 5.22 -19.33
N GLY A 138 -22.85 5.27 -20.16
CA GLY A 138 -22.10 6.50 -20.47
C GLY A 138 -20.65 6.53 -19.97
N GLU A 139 -20.25 5.57 -19.12
CA GLU A 139 -18.87 5.41 -18.68
C GLU A 139 -18.07 4.48 -19.62
N PRO A 140 -16.73 4.64 -19.72
CA PRO A 140 -15.87 3.70 -20.44
C PRO A 140 -16.03 2.26 -19.93
N GLU A 141 -15.76 1.27 -20.79
CA GLU A 141 -15.82 -0.14 -20.40
C GLU A 141 -14.62 -0.46 -19.50
N ASP A 142 -14.83 -0.57 -18.18
CA ASP A 142 -13.84 -1.12 -17.27
C ASP A 142 -13.88 -2.66 -17.27
N TYR A 143 -12.77 -3.27 -16.84
CA TYR A 143 -12.63 -4.72 -16.75
C TYR A 143 -12.29 -5.14 -15.33
N TYR A 144 -12.86 -6.24 -14.87
CA TYR A 144 -12.35 -6.95 -13.69
C TYR A 144 -11.34 -8.00 -14.12
N VAL A 145 -10.18 -8.01 -13.46
CA VAL A 145 -9.20 -9.09 -13.54
C VAL A 145 -9.45 -10.03 -12.37
N LEU A 146 -9.78 -11.28 -12.69
CA LEU A 146 -10.10 -12.32 -11.72
C LEU A 146 -8.88 -13.24 -11.56
N THR A 147 -8.37 -13.31 -10.33
CA THR A 147 -7.21 -14.12 -9.96
C THR A 147 -7.67 -15.31 -9.15
N TYR A 148 -7.25 -16.52 -9.56
CA TYR A 148 -7.63 -17.78 -8.94
C TYR A 148 -6.40 -18.45 -8.33
N PHE A 149 -6.51 -18.83 -7.08
CA PHE A 149 -5.46 -19.51 -6.32
C PHE A 149 -6.10 -20.39 -5.24
N HIS A 150 -5.35 -21.38 -4.76
CA HIS A 150 -5.79 -22.31 -3.73
C HIS A 150 -5.00 -22.05 -2.44
N ASP A 151 -5.71 -21.83 -1.36
CA ASP A 151 -5.12 -21.64 -0.03
C ASP A 151 -4.73 -22.98 0.62
N GLU A 152 -3.65 -23.01 1.40
CA GLU A 152 -3.17 -24.23 2.04
C GLU A 152 -3.90 -24.49 3.36
N ILE A 153 -4.43 -25.71 3.52
CA ILE A 153 -5.16 -26.10 4.73
C ILE A 153 -4.29 -26.04 5.99
N ASP A 154 -4.88 -25.52 7.07
CA ASP A 154 -4.28 -25.37 8.40
C ASP A 154 -3.03 -24.45 8.42
N VAL A 155 -2.87 -23.56 7.44
CA VAL A 155 -1.79 -22.57 7.37
C VAL A 155 -2.38 -21.16 7.25
N VAL A 156 -2.20 -20.32 8.26
CA VAL A 156 -2.69 -18.93 8.22
C VAL A 156 -1.91 -18.12 7.19
N ASN A 157 -2.62 -17.59 6.20
CA ASN A 157 -2.06 -16.81 5.11
C ASN A 157 -2.68 -15.42 4.98
N TYR A 158 -1.81 -14.44 4.76
CA TYR A 158 -2.18 -13.08 4.39
C TYR A 158 -1.66 -12.77 2.99
N TYR A 159 -2.51 -12.20 2.16
CA TYR A 159 -2.27 -12.05 0.72
C TYR A 159 -2.25 -10.58 0.32
N ARG A 160 -1.31 -10.22 -0.56
CA ARG A 160 -1.35 -9.00 -1.38
C ARG A 160 -1.55 -9.37 -2.82
N LEU A 161 -2.40 -8.61 -3.49
CA LEU A 161 -2.48 -8.63 -4.93
C LEU A 161 -2.05 -7.27 -5.49
N LYS A 162 -1.35 -7.30 -6.61
CA LYS A 162 -1.06 -6.11 -7.41
C LYS A 162 -1.46 -6.34 -8.84
N LEU A 163 -2.02 -5.31 -9.44
CA LEU A 163 -2.36 -5.28 -10.85
C LEU A 163 -1.49 -4.24 -11.56
N TYR A 164 -0.93 -4.63 -12.70
CA TYR A 164 -0.21 -3.75 -13.59
C TYR A 164 -0.93 -3.68 -14.93
N VAL A 165 -1.21 -2.47 -15.40
CA VAL A 165 -1.73 -2.20 -16.75
C VAL A 165 -0.60 -1.60 -17.58
N ASN A 166 -0.15 -2.30 -18.62
CA ASN A 166 0.98 -1.89 -19.46
C ASN A 166 2.25 -1.57 -18.65
N SER A 167 2.55 -2.37 -17.63
CA SER A 167 3.67 -2.20 -16.68
C SER A 167 3.53 -1.03 -15.69
N VAL A 168 2.41 -0.32 -15.70
CA VAL A 168 2.08 0.68 -14.69
C VAL A 168 1.31 -0.01 -13.58
N TRP A 169 1.86 0.03 -12.37
CA TRP A 169 1.22 -0.49 -11.17
C TRP A 169 0.07 0.45 -10.74
N ASP A 170 -1.07 -0.14 -10.41
CA ASP A 170 -2.18 0.55 -9.75
C ASP A 170 -1.91 0.72 -8.24
N ASP A 171 -1.97 1.95 -7.73
CA ASP A 171 -1.66 2.27 -6.33
C ASP A 171 -2.71 1.75 -5.32
N VAL A 172 -3.80 1.12 -5.80
CA VAL A 172 -4.82 0.48 -4.95
C VAL A 172 -4.23 -0.67 -4.13
N ILE A 173 -4.56 -0.69 -2.84
CA ILE A 173 -4.11 -1.72 -1.89
C ILE A 173 -5.10 -2.88 -1.89
N TYR A 174 -4.82 -3.92 -2.68
CA TYR A 174 -5.58 -5.16 -2.63
C TYR A 174 -4.94 -6.15 -1.66
N ILE A 175 -5.62 -6.40 -0.54
CA ILE A 175 -5.20 -7.38 0.49
C ILE A 175 -6.37 -8.28 0.88
N THR A 176 -6.07 -9.51 1.30
CA THR A 176 -7.04 -10.44 1.86
C THR A 176 -6.36 -11.44 2.80
N GLU A 177 -7.15 -12.19 3.56
CA GLU A 177 -6.71 -13.19 4.54
C GLU A 177 -7.63 -14.41 4.47
N ASP A 178 -7.20 -15.53 5.06
CA ASP A 178 -7.84 -16.84 4.93
C ASP A 178 -8.74 -17.24 6.09
N GLU A 179 -9.00 -16.36 7.08
CA GLU A 179 -9.74 -16.69 8.31
C GLU A 179 -11.05 -17.48 8.06
N TRP A 180 -11.76 -17.17 6.96
CA TRP A 180 -13.02 -17.81 6.58
C TRP A 180 -12.90 -18.77 5.38
N GLN A 181 -11.72 -18.86 4.78
CA GLN A 181 -11.42 -19.56 3.53
C GLN A 181 -10.23 -20.55 3.60
N ASP A 182 -9.76 -20.89 4.81
CA ASP A 182 -8.73 -21.91 5.06
C ASP A 182 -8.93 -23.20 4.23
N GLY A 183 -7.93 -23.52 3.41
CA GLY A 183 -7.90 -24.69 2.53
C GLY A 183 -8.87 -24.66 1.34
N LYS A 184 -9.39 -23.47 0.96
CA LYS A 184 -10.36 -23.31 -0.13
C LYS A 184 -9.78 -22.55 -1.32
N ASP A 185 -10.51 -22.64 -2.43
CA ASP A 185 -10.23 -21.85 -3.63
C ASP A 185 -10.65 -20.40 -3.42
N PHE A 186 -9.77 -19.48 -3.81
CA PHE A 186 -10.01 -18.05 -3.87
C PHE A 186 -10.37 -17.62 -5.30
N THR A 187 -11.21 -16.60 -5.38
CA THR A 187 -11.37 -15.80 -6.61
C THR A 187 -11.36 -14.34 -6.21
N PHE A 188 -10.26 -13.65 -6.50
CA PHE A 188 -10.08 -12.25 -6.15
C PHE A 188 -10.20 -11.37 -7.39
N GLY A 189 -11.13 -10.41 -7.37
CA GLY A 189 -11.36 -9.48 -8.46
C GLY A 189 -10.69 -8.13 -8.21
N MET A 190 -9.83 -7.68 -9.13
CA MET A 190 -9.25 -6.34 -9.14
C MET A 190 -9.82 -5.55 -10.32
N LEU A 191 -10.11 -4.27 -10.11
CA LEU A 191 -10.56 -3.40 -11.19
C LEU A 191 -9.34 -2.97 -12.02
N ALA A 192 -9.38 -3.23 -13.34
CA ALA A 192 -8.39 -2.73 -14.27
C ALA A 192 -8.87 -1.40 -14.86
N GLU A 193 -8.66 -0.32 -14.11
CA GLU A 193 -9.06 1.02 -14.57
C GLU A 193 -8.36 1.38 -15.87
N TYR A 194 -9.12 1.97 -16.80
CA TYR A 194 -8.62 2.44 -18.10
C TYR A 194 -7.97 1.36 -19.00
N ALA A 195 -8.15 0.08 -18.70
CA ALA A 195 -7.64 -1.00 -19.53
C ALA A 195 -8.42 -1.07 -20.85
N ASN A 196 -7.69 -1.15 -21.97
CA ASN A 196 -8.22 -1.23 -23.31
C ASN A 196 -7.87 -2.55 -23.99
N LEU A 197 -8.56 -2.83 -25.10
CA LEU A 197 -8.19 -3.94 -25.96
C LEU A 197 -6.75 -3.79 -26.45
N ASN A 198 -5.97 -4.88 -26.32
CA ASN A 198 -4.54 -5.00 -26.60
C ASN A 198 -3.59 -4.49 -25.50
N ASP A 199 -4.10 -4.06 -24.36
CA ASP A 199 -3.27 -3.82 -23.19
C ASP A 199 -2.76 -5.14 -22.58
N THR A 200 -1.62 -5.06 -21.89
CA THR A 200 -1.06 -6.18 -21.13
C THR A 200 -1.36 -6.00 -19.65
N LEU A 201 -2.02 -7.00 -19.06
CA LEU A 201 -2.32 -7.05 -17.63
C LEU A 201 -1.39 -8.06 -16.96
N ILE A 202 -0.72 -7.65 -15.88
CA ILE A 202 0.12 -8.54 -15.05
C ILE A 202 -0.44 -8.52 -13.64
N VAL A 203 -0.61 -9.71 -13.06
CA VAL A 203 -1.01 -9.89 -11.67
C VAL A 203 0.18 -10.43 -10.88
N GLU A 204 0.48 -9.81 -9.75
CA GLU A 204 1.35 -10.37 -8.72
C GLU A 204 0.50 -10.80 -7.52
N LEU A 205 0.69 -12.03 -7.06
CA LEU A 205 0.17 -12.53 -5.79
C LEU A 205 1.37 -12.75 -4.86
N GLY A 206 1.34 -12.15 -3.68
CA GLY A 206 2.36 -12.34 -2.67
C GLY A 206 1.75 -12.67 -1.31
N ASN A 207 2.34 -13.64 -0.62
CA ASN A 207 2.06 -13.90 0.79
C ASN A 207 2.85 -12.89 1.64
N MET A 208 2.28 -12.49 2.78
CA MET A 208 2.95 -11.60 3.75
C MET A 208 2.77 -12.09 5.18
N ASP A 209 3.65 -11.60 6.06
CA ASP A 209 3.53 -11.78 7.51
C ASP A 209 2.36 -10.96 8.08
N GLU A 210 1.79 -11.41 9.19
CA GLU A 210 0.61 -10.78 9.84
C GLU A 210 0.85 -9.29 10.13
N ALA A 211 2.00 -8.94 10.69
CA ALA A 211 2.31 -7.54 11.01
C ALA A 211 2.36 -6.63 9.76
N VAL A 212 2.76 -7.19 8.62
CA VAL A 212 2.77 -6.48 7.33
C VAL A 212 1.33 -6.33 6.81
N TYR A 213 0.49 -7.35 6.99
CA TYR A 213 -0.93 -7.28 6.67
C TYR A 213 -1.65 -6.22 7.51
N GLU A 214 -1.44 -6.20 8.82
CA GLU A 214 -2.01 -5.19 9.72
C GLU A 214 -1.62 -3.77 9.33
N TYR A 215 -0.37 -3.57 8.89
CA TYR A 215 0.10 -2.28 8.37
C TYR A 215 -0.72 -1.85 7.13
N PHE A 216 -0.81 -2.71 6.11
CA PHE A 216 -1.55 -2.38 4.89
C PHE A 216 -3.05 -2.25 5.14
N ASN A 217 -3.63 -3.06 6.03
CA ASN A 217 -5.04 -2.99 6.40
C ASN A 217 -5.35 -1.66 7.11
N SER A 218 -4.51 -1.27 8.07
CA SER A 218 -4.62 0.01 8.75
C SER A 218 -4.47 1.18 7.76
N LEU A 219 -3.49 1.11 6.86
CA LEU A 219 -3.28 2.13 5.83
C LEU A 219 -4.48 2.24 4.88
N ASN A 220 -5.02 1.11 4.41
CA ASN A 220 -6.18 1.10 3.52
C ASN A 220 -7.41 1.72 4.18
N SER A 221 -7.65 1.44 5.46
CA SER A 221 -8.75 2.03 6.23
C SER A 221 -8.69 3.57 6.40
N LEU A 222 -7.52 4.17 6.15
CA LEU A 222 -7.32 5.62 6.19
C LEU A 222 -7.49 6.28 4.81
N LEU A 223 -7.45 5.49 3.73
CA LEU A 223 -7.54 5.97 2.34
C LEU A 223 -8.96 5.89 1.78
N GLU A 224 -9.80 5.00 2.33
CA GLU A 224 -11.25 4.90 2.05
C GLU A 224 -12.08 6.00 2.75
#